data_AF-A0ABD5P1T1-F1
#
_entry.id   AF-A0ABD5P1T1-F1
#
_cell.length_a   1.000
_cell.length_b   1.000
_cell.length_c   1.000
_cell.angle_alpha   90.00
_cell.angle_beta   90.00
_cell.angle_gamma   90.00
#
_symmetry.space_group_name_H-M   'P 1'
#
loop_
_entity.id
_entity.type
_entity.pdbx_description
1 polymer ?
#
loop_
_entity_poly.entity_id
_entity_poly.type
_entity_poly.pdbx_seq_one_letter_code
_entity_poly.pdbx_strand_id
1 'polypeptide(L)'
;MVDDNNFADGNRTRRGLLRTTGGTLAALIGCAGIGAAASDDDGDGDDVGPTTAEATVIKRFRPSDDDEHFYLEKRAISPTFKRRFGGPVLTYEPEPVPREAIPEKYTDPDRPFTRQYRDELVVGTLEDHLEAEKPAETDGTDEVRTQTQYYDGPKYVYESASGAEDQDIYERTGPINVAWGTSVDKTASQLQSYMENRDWQEHWTMPGSGSRYILYDGQAQAQDEHIYKEIYYTRQWHIRVYDVSVDSSTDSIQVIGNAHRDPLDHNLIGDDPWYFNDARDEAMNDWESWNRSSEYVFGGGTRWETHDGNVGVIYE
;
A
#
# COMPACT_ATOMS: atom_id res chain seq x y z
N MET A 1 -27.44 -64.48 -0.46
CA MET A 1 -27.17 -64.97 -1.82
C MET A 1 -26.90 -63.72 -2.64
N VAL A 2 -25.62 -63.45 -2.91
CA VAL A 2 -24.93 -63.81 -4.17
C VAL A 2 -25.50 -62.95 -5.30
N ASP A 3 -24.77 -62.19 -6.10
CA ASP A 3 -23.37 -61.76 -6.18
C ASP A 3 -23.38 -60.65 -7.23
N ASP A 4 -22.44 -59.71 -7.09
CA ASP A 4 -21.56 -59.11 -8.09
C ASP A 4 -22.00 -58.77 -9.54
N ASN A 5 -21.27 -57.75 -10.03
CA ASN A 5 -20.71 -57.58 -11.37
C ASN A 5 -21.59 -56.87 -12.43
N ASN A 6 -21.10 -55.95 -13.26
CA ASN A 6 -19.84 -55.21 -13.35
C ASN A 6 -19.94 -54.25 -14.58
N PHE A 7 -19.01 -53.30 -14.65
CA PHE A 7 -18.48 -52.62 -15.85
C PHE A 7 -19.26 -51.52 -16.62
N ALA A 8 -18.62 -50.34 -16.55
CA ALA A 8 -18.07 -49.56 -17.68
C ALA A 8 -18.89 -48.40 -18.28
N ASP A 9 -18.41 -47.20 -17.92
CA ASP A 9 -17.83 -46.18 -18.81
C ASP A 9 -18.75 -45.32 -19.70
N GLY A 10 -18.58 -43.99 -19.63
CA GLY A 10 -19.38 -43.07 -20.42
C GLY A 10 -19.39 -41.60 -19.99
N ASN A 11 -18.21 -40.97 -19.98
CA ASN A 11 -17.94 -39.55 -20.23
C ASN A 11 -19.12 -38.67 -20.70
N ARG A 12 -19.65 -37.76 -19.85
CA ARG A 12 -20.40 -36.53 -20.25
C ARG A 12 -20.26 -35.39 -19.22
N THR A 13 -19.40 -34.43 -19.57
CA THR A 13 -19.64 -32.96 -19.50
C THR A 13 -20.53 -32.42 -18.36
N ARG A 14 -19.92 -31.86 -17.31
CA ARG A 14 -20.58 -30.88 -16.45
C ARG A 14 -20.20 -29.46 -16.87
N ARG A 15 -21.10 -28.85 -17.66
CA ARG A 15 -21.26 -27.40 -17.75
C ARG A 15 -21.77 -26.88 -16.40
N GLY A 16 -21.20 -25.79 -15.91
CA GLY A 16 -21.68 -25.11 -14.70
C GLY A 16 -21.16 -23.67 -14.62
N LEU A 17 -21.86 -22.79 -15.34
CA LEU A 17 -21.97 -21.34 -15.11
C LEU A 17 -20.68 -20.49 -15.11
N LEU A 18 -20.27 -20.05 -16.31
CA LEU A 18 -19.69 -18.71 -16.46
C LEU A 18 -20.77 -17.69 -16.09
N ARG A 19 -20.52 -16.86 -15.08
CA ARG A 19 -21.23 -15.58 -14.92
C ARG A 19 -20.63 -14.59 -15.91
N THR A 20 -21.27 -14.48 -17.06
CA THR A 20 -21.10 -13.39 -18.01
C THR A 20 -21.88 -12.19 -17.48
N THR A 21 -21.23 -11.25 -16.81
CA THR A 21 -21.76 -9.89 -16.68
C THR A 21 -21.24 -9.09 -17.88
N GLY A 22 -22.09 -9.00 -18.90
CA GLY A 22 -21.90 -8.10 -20.03
C GLY A 22 -22.01 -6.66 -19.56
N GLY A 23 -20.86 -6.00 -19.44
CA GLY A 23 -20.75 -4.55 -19.49
C GLY A 23 -20.00 -4.19 -20.78
N THR A 24 -20.73 -3.73 -21.78
CA THR A 24 -20.23 -3.31 -23.09
C THR A 24 -19.18 -2.21 -22.92
N LEU A 25 -17.89 -2.55 -22.94
CA LEU A 25 -16.79 -1.59 -22.92
C LEU A 25 -16.47 -1.18 -24.37
N ALA A 26 -17.26 -0.26 -24.90
CA ALA A 26 -16.98 0.39 -26.17
C ALA A 26 -16.71 1.88 -25.92
N ALA A 27 -15.44 2.27 -25.85
CA ALA A 27 -14.92 3.56 -26.35
C ALA A 27 -13.41 3.71 -26.11
N LEU A 28 -12.66 3.53 -27.21
CA LEU A 28 -11.54 4.37 -27.65
C LEU A 28 -10.31 4.49 -26.73
N ILE A 29 -9.43 3.49 -26.79
CA ILE A 29 -7.98 3.74 -26.64
C ILE A 29 -7.44 4.13 -28.02
N GLY A 30 -7.42 5.43 -28.29
CA GLY A 30 -6.63 5.98 -29.39
C GLY A 30 -5.17 6.05 -28.95
N CYS A 31 -4.39 5.00 -29.22
CA CYS A 31 -2.94 5.04 -29.11
C CYS A 31 -2.39 5.95 -30.22
N ALA A 32 -2.32 7.26 -29.97
CA ALA A 32 -1.44 8.14 -30.72
C ALA A 32 -0.02 7.91 -30.21
N GLY A 33 0.78 7.21 -31.03
CA GLY A 33 2.14 6.84 -30.70
C GLY A 33 3.07 8.04 -30.55
N ILE A 34 3.96 7.94 -29.57
CA ILE A 34 5.28 8.55 -29.61
C ILE A 34 6.24 7.40 -29.34
N GLY A 35 6.97 7.00 -30.38
CA GLY A 35 8.00 5.97 -30.28
C GLY A 35 9.15 6.47 -29.42
N ALA A 36 9.42 5.77 -28.33
CA ALA A 36 10.75 5.67 -27.76
C ALA A 36 11.29 4.32 -28.24
N ALA A 37 12.45 4.36 -28.89
CA ALA A 37 13.16 3.18 -29.36
C ALA A 37 13.39 2.24 -28.17
N ALA A 38 12.99 0.99 -28.32
CA ALA A 38 13.48 -0.09 -27.48
C ALA A 38 14.99 -0.16 -27.69
N SER A 39 15.76 0.16 -26.65
CA SER A 39 17.07 -0.44 -26.50
C SER A 39 16.83 -1.91 -26.20
N ASP A 40 17.15 -2.76 -27.17
CA ASP A 40 17.41 -4.17 -26.93
C ASP A 40 18.55 -4.25 -25.90
N ASP A 41 18.19 -4.48 -24.65
CA ASP A 41 19.15 -4.93 -23.63
C ASP A 41 18.98 -6.45 -23.53
N ASP A 42 19.71 -7.14 -24.40
CA ASP A 42 20.03 -8.55 -24.26
C ASP A 42 20.96 -8.69 -23.02
N GLY A 43 20.36 -8.68 -21.84
CA GLY A 43 21.04 -8.85 -20.56
C GLY A 43 20.51 -10.08 -19.84
N ASP A 44 21.20 -11.21 -20.02
CA ASP A 44 21.10 -12.41 -19.16
C ASP A 44 21.51 -12.06 -17.71
N GLY A 45 20.57 -11.46 -16.98
CA GLY A 45 20.58 -11.37 -15.54
C GLY A 45 19.14 -11.49 -15.12
N ASP A 46 18.80 -12.57 -14.41
CA ASP A 46 17.49 -12.73 -13.81
C ASP A 46 17.16 -11.42 -13.08
N ASP A 47 16.17 -10.73 -13.62
CA ASP A 47 15.69 -9.46 -13.14
C ASP A 47 14.98 -9.85 -11.82
N VAL A 48 15.73 -9.93 -10.71
CA VAL A 48 15.25 -10.44 -9.41
C VAL A 48 14.75 -9.26 -8.60
N GLY A 49 13.50 -9.31 -8.16
CA GLY A 49 12.90 -8.32 -7.27
C GLY A 49 11.95 -7.32 -7.94
N PRO A 50 11.44 -6.35 -7.15
CA PRO A 50 10.43 -5.42 -7.61
C PRO A 50 10.97 -4.44 -8.65
N THR A 51 10.14 -4.07 -9.60
CA THR A 51 10.51 -3.20 -10.71
C THR A 51 9.77 -1.86 -10.65
N THR A 52 10.45 -0.82 -11.11
CA THR A 52 9.86 0.51 -11.31
C THR A 52 9.19 0.58 -12.69
N ALA A 53 7.95 1.05 -12.73
CA ALA A 53 7.16 1.11 -13.96
C ALA A 53 6.46 2.46 -14.10
N GLU A 54 6.77 3.18 -15.19
CA GLU A 54 5.92 4.28 -15.64
C GLU A 54 4.55 3.73 -16.10
N ALA A 55 3.48 4.23 -15.50
CA ALA A 55 2.12 3.77 -15.75
C ALA A 55 1.17 4.94 -16.02
N THR A 56 0.13 4.68 -16.80
CA THR A 56 -1.06 5.53 -16.81
C THR A 56 -2.04 4.98 -15.79
N VAL A 57 -2.31 5.73 -14.73
CA VAL A 57 -3.27 5.38 -13.68
C VAL A 57 -4.64 5.93 -14.08
N ILE A 58 -5.66 5.08 -14.01
CA ILE A 58 -7.05 5.38 -14.33
C ILE A 58 -7.88 5.14 -13.07
N LYS A 59 -8.53 6.19 -12.58
CA LYS A 59 -9.48 6.14 -11.45
C LYS A 59 -10.89 6.38 -11.99
N ARG A 60 -11.77 5.38 -11.88
CA ARG A 60 -13.17 5.50 -12.29
C ARG A 60 -14.07 5.50 -11.06
N PHE A 61 -14.82 6.58 -10.90
CA PHE A 61 -15.78 6.76 -9.83
C PHE A 61 -17.17 6.44 -10.35
N ARG A 62 -17.90 5.58 -9.63
CA ARG A 62 -19.30 5.24 -9.94
C ARG A 62 -20.16 5.47 -8.70
N PRO A 63 -21.30 6.16 -8.81
CA PRO A 63 -22.24 6.23 -7.69
C PRO A 63 -22.63 4.83 -7.20
N SER A 64 -22.67 4.62 -5.90
CA SER A 64 -23.26 3.43 -5.28
C SER A 64 -24.80 3.54 -5.22
N ASP A 65 -25.46 2.41 -4.96
CA ASP A 65 -26.93 2.37 -4.80
C ASP A 65 -27.43 3.02 -3.50
N ASP A 66 -26.54 3.36 -2.56
CA ASP A 66 -26.87 3.96 -1.26
C ASP A 66 -26.89 5.50 -1.27
N ASP A 67 -26.55 6.13 -2.40
CA ASP A 67 -26.40 7.59 -2.58
C ASP A 67 -25.35 8.26 -1.66
N GLU A 68 -24.72 7.52 -0.76
CA GLU A 68 -23.76 7.99 0.24
C GLU A 68 -22.30 7.83 -0.23
N HIS A 69 -22.05 6.95 -1.20
CA HIS A 69 -20.70 6.62 -1.66
C HIS A 69 -20.54 6.68 -3.19
N PHE A 70 -19.27 6.64 -3.59
CA PHE A 70 -18.83 6.22 -4.92
C PHE A 70 -17.99 4.96 -4.76
N TYR A 71 -18.08 4.03 -5.71
CA TYR A 71 -17.08 3.00 -5.88
C TYR A 71 -15.96 3.51 -6.79
N LEU A 72 -14.74 3.55 -6.26
CA LEU A 72 -13.52 3.83 -6.99
C LEU A 72 -12.95 2.52 -7.54
N GLU A 73 -12.92 2.40 -8.87
CA GLU A 73 -12.14 1.38 -9.57
C GLU A 73 -10.81 2.01 -10.02
N LYS A 74 -9.68 1.51 -9.49
CA LYS A 74 -8.33 1.90 -9.92
C LYS A 74 -7.76 0.85 -10.88
N ARG A 75 -7.06 1.32 -11.91
CA ARG A 75 -6.24 0.50 -12.81
C ARG A 75 -4.97 1.24 -13.19
N ALA A 76 -3.87 0.51 -13.36
CA ALA A 76 -2.64 1.04 -13.91
C ALA A 76 -2.30 0.30 -15.20
N ILE A 77 -1.89 1.05 -16.23
CA ILE A 77 -1.52 0.48 -17.53
C ILE A 77 -0.06 0.82 -17.80
N SER A 78 0.77 -0.21 -17.99
CA SER A 78 2.18 -0.05 -18.33
C SER A 78 2.68 -1.14 -19.29
N PRO A 79 3.49 -0.79 -20.30
CA PRO A 79 4.23 -1.77 -21.09
C PRO A 79 5.16 -2.64 -20.25
N THR A 80 5.68 -2.11 -19.12
CA THR A 80 6.56 -2.85 -18.21
C THR A 80 5.81 -4.02 -17.57
N PHE A 81 4.54 -3.85 -17.18
CA PHE A 81 3.73 -4.95 -16.65
C PHE A 81 3.61 -6.08 -17.66
N LYS A 82 3.43 -5.75 -18.95
CA LYS A 82 3.32 -6.77 -20.00
C LYS A 82 4.61 -7.57 -20.16
N ARG A 83 5.76 -6.90 -20.11
CA ARG A 83 7.07 -7.57 -20.22
C ARG A 83 7.37 -8.44 -19.01
N ARG A 84 7.04 -7.95 -17.81
CA ARG A 84 7.39 -8.56 -16.52
C ARG A 84 6.40 -9.63 -16.05
N PHE A 85 5.11 -9.36 -16.16
CA PHE A 85 4.03 -10.16 -15.57
C PHE A 85 3.04 -10.73 -16.61
N GLY A 86 3.29 -10.53 -17.91
CA GLY A 86 2.49 -11.09 -19.00
C GLY A 86 1.21 -10.33 -19.35
N GLY A 87 0.82 -9.31 -18.57
CA GLY A 87 -0.36 -8.47 -18.80
C GLY A 87 -0.05 -6.98 -18.74
N PRO A 88 -0.65 -6.12 -19.59
CA PRO A 88 -0.34 -4.68 -19.59
C PRO A 88 -1.11 -3.89 -18.52
N VAL A 89 -2.03 -4.51 -17.78
CA VAL A 89 -2.96 -3.85 -16.86
C VAL A 89 -2.86 -4.48 -15.48
N LEU A 90 -2.64 -3.64 -14.48
CA LEU A 90 -2.79 -3.96 -13.07
C LEU A 90 -4.16 -3.43 -12.61
N THR A 91 -4.97 -4.28 -11.96
CA THR A 91 -6.30 -3.89 -11.46
C THR A 91 -6.33 -4.02 -9.95
N TYR A 92 -6.85 -3.00 -9.27
CA TYR A 92 -6.88 -2.95 -7.82
C TYR A 92 -8.27 -3.32 -7.31
N GLU A 93 -8.33 -3.70 -6.04
CA GLU A 93 -9.59 -3.87 -5.33
C GLU A 93 -10.40 -2.56 -5.37
N PRO A 94 -11.73 -2.62 -5.62
CA PRO A 94 -12.57 -1.44 -5.56
C PRO A 94 -12.65 -0.88 -4.14
N GLU A 95 -12.52 0.44 -4.00
CA GLU A 95 -12.61 1.13 -2.70
C GLU A 95 -13.89 1.99 -2.65
N PRO A 96 -14.67 1.95 -1.55
CA PRO A 96 -15.75 2.92 -1.33
C PRO A 96 -15.17 4.29 -0.99
N VAL A 97 -15.70 5.35 -1.60
CA VAL A 97 -15.32 6.73 -1.38
C VAL A 97 -16.55 7.50 -0.93
N PRO A 98 -16.56 8.11 0.28
CA PRO A 98 -17.67 8.92 0.73
C PRO A 98 -17.98 10.05 -0.25
N ARG A 99 -19.27 10.28 -0.50
CA ARG A 99 -19.73 11.31 -1.44
C ARG A 99 -19.21 12.70 -1.10
N GLU A 100 -19.14 13.02 0.18
CA GLU A 100 -18.65 14.32 0.68
C GLU A 100 -17.18 14.61 0.35
N ALA A 101 -16.40 13.56 0.07
CA ALA A 101 -15.01 13.70 -0.35
C ALA A 101 -14.86 14.10 -1.83
N ILE A 102 -15.91 13.92 -2.64
CA ILE A 102 -15.87 14.27 -4.06
C ILE A 102 -16.08 15.79 -4.22
N PRO A 103 -15.11 16.56 -4.76
CA PRO A 103 -15.23 18.00 -4.88
C PRO A 103 -16.41 18.40 -5.76
N GLU A 104 -17.10 19.49 -5.38
CA GLU A 104 -18.31 20.01 -6.05
C GLU A 104 -18.22 20.08 -7.58
N LYS A 105 -17.03 20.39 -8.12
CA LYS A 105 -16.76 20.43 -9.57
C LYS A 105 -16.98 19.10 -10.30
N TYR A 106 -16.97 17.98 -9.58
CA TYR A 106 -17.25 16.62 -10.06
C TYR A 106 -18.54 16.05 -9.47
N THR A 107 -19.23 16.81 -8.61
CA THR A 107 -20.44 16.40 -7.91
C THR A 107 -21.65 16.51 -8.84
N ASP A 108 -21.87 15.46 -9.62
CA ASP A 108 -23.17 15.12 -10.18
C ASP A 108 -23.59 13.77 -9.55
N PRO A 109 -24.59 13.76 -8.64
CA PRO A 109 -24.98 12.58 -7.86
C PRO A 109 -25.09 11.30 -8.68
N ASP A 110 -25.56 11.44 -9.90
CA ASP A 110 -26.05 10.34 -10.71
C ASP A 110 -25.07 9.97 -11.82
N ARG A 111 -23.88 10.59 -11.85
CA ARG A 111 -22.95 10.43 -12.98
C ARG A 111 -21.60 9.85 -12.59
N PRO A 112 -21.16 8.80 -13.29
CA PRO A 112 -19.79 8.33 -13.18
C PRO A 112 -18.82 9.34 -13.83
N PHE A 113 -17.61 9.42 -13.29
CA PHE A 113 -16.52 10.20 -13.88
C PHE A 113 -15.21 9.43 -13.81
N THR A 114 -14.24 9.86 -14.61
CA THR A 114 -12.93 9.21 -14.73
C THR A 114 -11.82 10.25 -14.62
N ARG A 115 -10.78 9.94 -13.84
CA ARG A 115 -9.51 10.66 -13.84
C ARG A 115 -8.41 9.78 -14.38
N GLN A 116 -7.47 10.41 -15.09
CA GLN A 116 -6.30 9.76 -15.65
C GLN A 116 -5.08 10.64 -15.45
N TYR A 117 -3.97 10.04 -15.05
CA TYR A 117 -2.69 10.71 -14.89
C TYR A 117 -1.54 9.71 -15.11
N ARG A 118 -0.32 10.23 -15.21
CA ARG A 118 0.89 9.41 -15.30
C ARG A 118 1.54 9.34 -13.93
N ASP A 119 2.05 8.18 -13.58
CA ASP A 119 2.69 7.90 -12.30
C ASP A 119 3.81 6.87 -12.48
N GLU A 120 4.69 6.76 -11.49
CA GLU A 120 5.77 5.79 -11.43
C GLU A 120 5.55 4.83 -10.25
N LEU A 121 5.22 3.57 -10.55
CA LEU A 121 4.87 2.56 -9.53
C LEU A 121 6.06 1.63 -9.24
N VAL A 122 6.26 1.20 -7.98
CA VAL A 122 7.06 -0.01 -7.71
C VAL A 122 6.10 -1.18 -7.60
N VAL A 123 6.29 -2.17 -8.46
CA VAL A 123 5.48 -3.38 -8.49
C VAL A 123 6.35 -4.62 -8.51
N GLY A 124 5.89 -5.68 -7.87
CA GLY A 124 6.58 -6.97 -7.84
C GLY A 124 5.63 -8.07 -7.43
N THR A 125 6.06 -9.32 -7.57
CA THR A 125 5.34 -10.44 -6.97
C THR A 125 5.47 -10.44 -5.45
N LEU A 126 4.67 -11.25 -4.74
CA LEU A 126 4.89 -11.45 -3.31
C LEU A 126 6.34 -11.88 -3.02
N GLU A 127 6.86 -12.82 -3.81
CA GLU A 127 8.24 -13.31 -3.69
C GLU A 127 9.27 -12.21 -3.92
N ASP A 128 9.10 -11.39 -4.98
CA ASP A 128 9.97 -10.24 -5.26
C ASP A 128 10.05 -9.31 -4.04
N HIS A 129 8.91 -9.06 -3.42
CA HIS A 129 8.81 -8.15 -2.28
C HIS A 129 9.38 -8.73 -0.99
N LEU A 130 9.06 -9.97 -0.68
CA LEU A 130 9.62 -10.66 0.49
C LEU A 130 11.14 -10.74 0.40
N GLU A 131 11.71 -11.05 -0.77
CA GLU A 131 13.16 -11.06 -0.98
C GLU A 131 13.77 -9.68 -0.76
N ALA A 132 13.18 -8.64 -1.33
CA ALA A 132 13.66 -7.27 -1.18
C ALA A 132 13.49 -6.70 0.25
N GLU A 133 12.63 -7.30 1.07
CA GLU A 133 12.44 -6.90 2.47
C GLU A 133 13.30 -7.70 3.45
N LYS A 134 13.94 -8.80 3.04
CA LYS A 134 14.88 -9.52 3.90
C LYS A 134 15.98 -8.60 4.45
N PRO A 135 16.43 -8.82 5.70
CA PRO A 135 17.67 -8.20 6.18
C PRO A 135 18.84 -8.67 5.30
N ALA A 136 19.76 -7.76 4.99
CA ALA A 136 20.95 -8.13 4.21
C ALA A 136 21.75 -9.20 4.99
N GLU A 137 21.94 -10.39 4.39
CA GLU A 137 22.82 -11.39 4.98
C GLU A 137 24.25 -10.82 5.02
N THR A 138 24.79 -10.65 6.23
CA THR A 138 26.18 -10.24 6.39
C THR A 138 27.10 -11.39 6.00
N ASP A 139 27.60 -11.37 4.77
CA ASP A 139 28.85 -12.04 4.45
C ASP A 139 29.94 -11.43 5.35
N GLY A 140 30.63 -12.27 6.12
CA GLY A 140 31.49 -11.92 7.25
C GLY A 140 32.75 -11.11 6.96
N THR A 141 32.66 -10.06 6.14
CA THR A 141 33.70 -9.07 5.88
C THR A 141 33.21 -7.70 6.31
N ASP A 142 33.94 -7.11 7.25
CA ASP A 142 33.78 -5.76 7.79
C ASP A 142 33.50 -4.69 6.70
N GLU A 143 32.65 -3.71 7.06
CA GLU A 143 32.36 -2.42 6.39
C GLU A 143 31.03 -2.21 5.64
N VAL A 144 29.94 -2.91 5.98
CA VAL A 144 28.56 -2.39 5.70
C VAL A 144 27.73 -2.38 6.98
N ARG A 145 28.09 -1.47 7.91
CA ARG A 145 27.20 -1.09 9.01
C ARG A 145 26.26 0.02 8.54
N THR A 146 25.09 -0.31 8.03
CA THR A 146 23.96 0.65 8.03
C THR A 146 22.56 0.04 8.15
N GLN A 147 22.31 -1.25 7.94
CA GLN A 147 21.07 -1.89 8.42
C GLN A 147 21.42 -2.94 9.47
N THR A 148 20.49 -3.21 10.40
CA THR A 148 20.40 -4.38 11.31
C THR A 148 20.81 -4.28 12.79
N GLN A 149 21.05 -3.11 13.40
CA GLN A 149 21.11 -3.11 14.89
C GLN A 149 19.79 -2.81 15.61
N TYR A 150 18.79 -2.17 14.98
CA TYR A 150 17.62 -1.68 15.75
C TYR A 150 16.22 -1.82 15.09
N TYR A 151 16.10 -2.04 13.77
CA TYR A 151 14.82 -2.28 13.09
C TYR A 151 14.94 -3.45 12.09
N ASP A 152 14.12 -4.49 12.26
CA ASP A 152 14.02 -5.66 11.36
C ASP A 152 12.55 -5.97 10.98
N GLY A 153 11.69 -4.95 11.07
CA GLY A 153 10.28 -5.07 10.72
C GLY A 153 10.01 -4.87 9.23
N PRO A 154 8.73 -4.96 8.81
CA PRO A 154 8.27 -4.58 7.48
C PRO A 154 8.81 -3.22 7.04
N LYS A 155 9.23 -3.10 5.78
CA LYS A 155 9.85 -1.87 5.25
C LYS A 155 8.85 -1.01 4.50
N TYR A 156 7.80 -1.62 3.92
CA TYR A 156 6.88 -0.93 3.03
C TYR A 156 5.42 -1.28 3.30
N VAL A 157 4.55 -0.41 2.78
CA VAL A 157 3.10 -0.55 2.77
C VAL A 157 2.61 -0.78 1.35
N TYR A 158 1.58 -1.61 1.23
CA TYR A 158 1.03 -2.15 -0.01
C TYR A 158 -0.45 -1.78 -0.17
N GLU A 159 -0.91 -1.64 -1.40
CA GLU A 159 -2.29 -1.21 -1.67
C GLU A 159 -3.33 -2.32 -1.54
N SER A 160 -2.94 -3.60 -1.63
CA SER A 160 -3.87 -4.75 -1.64
C SER A 160 -3.33 -5.93 -0.84
N ALA A 161 -4.24 -6.78 -0.33
CA ALA A 161 -3.90 -7.91 0.54
C ALA A 161 -3.42 -9.14 -0.22
N SER A 162 -4.03 -9.44 -1.36
CA SER A 162 -3.70 -10.60 -2.21
C SER A 162 -2.97 -10.20 -3.50
N GLY A 163 -2.48 -8.97 -3.53
CA GLY A 163 -2.06 -8.32 -4.77
C GLY A 163 -3.27 -7.86 -5.58
N ALA A 164 -2.99 -7.22 -6.71
CA ALA A 164 -3.96 -6.67 -7.64
C ALA A 164 -4.93 -7.73 -8.20
N GLU A 165 -6.19 -7.75 -7.74
CA GLU A 165 -7.22 -8.75 -8.13
C GLU A 165 -6.68 -10.20 -8.12
N ASP A 166 -5.94 -10.59 -7.08
CA ASP A 166 -5.31 -11.92 -6.94
C ASP A 166 -4.28 -12.28 -8.03
N GLN A 167 -3.75 -11.28 -8.76
CA GLN A 167 -2.70 -11.50 -9.76
C GLN A 167 -1.31 -11.75 -9.15
N ASP A 168 -1.23 -11.83 -7.80
CA ASP A 168 0.01 -11.95 -7.02
C ASP A 168 1.01 -10.81 -7.30
N ILE A 169 0.52 -9.65 -7.75
CA ILE A 169 1.32 -8.45 -8.01
C ILE A 169 0.93 -7.38 -7.00
N TYR A 170 1.90 -6.86 -6.26
CA TYR A 170 1.68 -5.86 -5.22
C TYR A 170 2.32 -4.53 -5.63
N GLU A 171 1.65 -3.41 -5.33
CA GLU A 171 2.22 -2.07 -5.46
C GLU A 171 2.72 -1.59 -4.09
N ARG A 172 3.99 -1.16 -4.02
CA ARG A 172 4.49 -0.42 -2.85
C ARG A 172 4.01 1.02 -2.91
N THR A 173 3.34 1.46 -1.86
CA THR A 173 2.70 2.79 -1.76
C THR A 173 3.44 3.75 -0.83
N GLY A 174 4.16 3.24 0.17
CA GLY A 174 4.93 4.07 1.08
C GLY A 174 5.89 3.26 1.96
N PRO A 175 6.85 3.92 2.64
CA PRO A 175 7.74 3.29 3.61
C PRO A 175 7.11 3.24 5.00
N ILE A 176 7.49 2.23 5.78
CA ILE A 176 7.40 2.29 7.23
C ILE A 176 8.50 3.22 7.73
N ASN A 177 8.14 4.19 8.56
CA ASN A 177 9.05 5.26 8.98
C ASN A 177 8.91 5.67 10.45
N VAL A 178 8.00 5.05 11.20
CA VAL A 178 7.91 5.18 12.67
C VAL A 178 7.72 3.79 13.27
N ALA A 179 8.31 3.55 14.43
CA ALA A 179 8.13 2.33 15.21
C ALA A 179 8.08 2.63 16.70
N TRP A 180 7.23 1.93 17.44
CA TRP A 180 7.12 2.03 18.90
C TRP A 180 7.64 0.76 19.54
N GLY A 181 8.61 0.92 20.42
CA GLY A 181 9.21 -0.14 21.18
C GLY A 181 8.27 -0.80 22.18
N THR A 182 8.60 -2.02 22.57
CA THR A 182 7.85 -2.79 23.58
C THR A 182 7.74 -2.04 24.91
N SER A 183 8.74 -1.21 25.25
CA SER A 183 8.69 -0.35 26.43
C SER A 183 7.44 0.53 26.48
N VAL A 184 6.95 1.01 25.33
CA VAL A 184 5.75 1.86 25.25
C VAL A 184 4.50 1.13 25.76
N ASP A 185 4.46 -0.21 25.67
CA ASP A 185 3.40 -1.10 26.16
C ASP A 185 1.99 -0.67 25.72
N LYS A 186 1.79 -0.66 24.39
CA LYS A 186 0.57 -0.22 23.69
C LYS A 186 0.37 -1.01 22.41
N THR A 187 -0.81 -1.58 22.24
CA THR A 187 -1.29 -2.00 20.91
C THR A 187 -1.57 -0.78 20.03
N ALA A 188 -1.78 -0.98 18.73
CA ALA A 188 -2.17 0.06 17.79
C ALA A 188 -3.36 0.89 18.27
N SER A 189 -4.41 0.24 18.79
CA SER A 189 -5.60 0.90 19.35
C SER A 189 -5.31 1.71 20.62
N GLN A 190 -4.46 1.18 21.51
CA GLN A 190 -4.03 1.91 22.70
C GLN A 190 -3.14 3.10 22.36
N LEU A 191 -2.32 2.97 21.31
CA LEU A 191 -1.47 4.04 20.79
C LEU A 191 -2.31 5.16 20.17
N GLN A 192 -3.28 4.84 19.32
CA GLN A 192 -4.24 5.79 18.76
C GLN A 192 -4.93 6.57 19.88
N SER A 193 -5.56 5.86 20.82
CA SER A 193 -6.20 6.50 21.99
C SER A 193 -5.23 7.40 22.78
N TYR A 194 -3.97 6.99 22.92
CA TYR A 194 -2.96 7.77 23.64
C TYR A 194 -2.57 9.07 22.91
N MET A 195 -2.45 9.01 21.59
CA MET A 195 -2.12 10.15 20.74
C MET A 195 -3.33 11.09 20.55
N GLU A 196 -4.55 10.56 20.43
CA GLU A 196 -5.80 11.35 20.39
C GLU A 196 -5.98 12.23 21.62
N ASN A 197 -5.64 11.70 22.80
CA ASN A 197 -5.65 12.47 24.06
C ASN A 197 -4.59 13.59 24.09
N ARG A 198 -3.80 13.76 23.02
CA ARG A 198 -2.71 14.72 22.86
C ARG A 198 -2.74 15.38 21.49
N ASP A 199 -3.95 15.71 21.05
CA ASP A 199 -4.24 16.50 19.84
C ASP A 199 -3.98 15.80 18.50
N TRP A 200 -3.65 14.50 18.49
CA TRP A 200 -3.71 13.67 17.29
C TRP A 200 -5.08 13.02 17.12
N GLN A 201 -6.10 13.83 16.93
CA GLN A 201 -7.47 13.39 16.72
C GLN A 201 -7.91 13.61 15.27
N GLU A 202 -8.81 12.74 14.80
CA GLU A 202 -9.52 12.96 13.54
C GLU A 202 -10.34 14.25 13.65
N HIS A 203 -10.11 15.16 12.71
CA HIS A 203 -10.89 16.38 12.59
C HIS A 203 -11.69 16.29 11.29
N TRP A 204 -13.01 16.55 11.39
CA TRP A 204 -13.98 16.56 10.28
C TRP A 204 -14.34 15.16 9.74
N THR A 205 -15.42 15.07 8.95
CA THR A 205 -15.74 13.87 8.17
C THR A 205 -14.72 13.75 7.04
N MET A 206 -13.62 13.10 7.37
CA MET A 206 -12.58 12.73 6.43
C MET A 206 -13.10 11.58 5.57
N PRO A 207 -12.86 11.57 4.24
CA PRO A 207 -13.01 10.33 3.50
C PRO A 207 -12.21 9.23 4.20
N GLY A 208 -12.85 8.08 4.42
CA GLY A 208 -12.14 6.91 4.91
C GLY A 208 -10.88 6.67 4.07
N SER A 209 -9.76 6.50 4.75
CA SER A 209 -8.52 6.10 4.09
C SER A 209 -8.63 4.61 3.73
N GLY A 210 -8.36 4.25 2.49
CA GLY A 210 -8.44 2.85 2.04
C GLY A 210 -7.55 1.92 2.86
N SER A 211 -7.90 0.63 2.89
CA SER A 211 -7.07 -0.41 3.52
C SER A 211 -5.69 -0.48 2.86
N ARG A 212 -4.65 -0.60 3.67
CA ARG A 212 -3.25 -0.67 3.27
C ARG A 212 -2.55 -1.73 4.10
N TYR A 213 -1.70 -2.49 3.45
CA TYR A 213 -1.20 -3.75 3.99
C TYR A 213 0.30 -3.71 4.20
N ILE A 214 0.80 -4.41 5.20
CA ILE A 214 2.22 -4.75 5.34
C ILE A 214 2.41 -6.22 4.96
N LEU A 215 3.61 -6.58 4.51
CA LEU A 215 4.01 -7.98 4.41
C LEU A 215 4.71 -8.37 5.71
N TYR A 216 4.06 -9.23 6.50
CA TYR A 216 4.50 -9.62 7.82
C TYR A 216 4.33 -11.13 8.01
N ASP A 217 5.37 -11.81 8.50
CA ASP A 217 5.43 -13.28 8.60
C ASP A 217 5.03 -14.02 7.30
N GLY A 218 5.40 -13.44 6.16
CA GLY A 218 5.08 -13.99 4.83
C GLY A 218 3.62 -13.84 4.40
N GLN A 219 2.82 -13.05 5.12
CA GLN A 219 1.42 -12.78 4.83
C GLN A 219 1.13 -11.29 4.74
N ALA A 220 0.08 -10.91 4.01
CA ALA A 220 -0.40 -9.53 4.05
C ALA A 220 -1.25 -9.31 5.30
N GLN A 221 -0.91 -8.28 6.07
CA GLN A 221 -1.66 -7.83 7.24
C GLN A 221 -2.18 -6.42 6.97
N ALA A 222 -3.49 -6.20 7.15
CA ALA A 222 -4.10 -4.88 7.03
C ALA A 222 -3.68 -3.96 8.19
N GLN A 223 -3.80 -2.66 8.01
CA GLN A 223 -3.62 -1.73 9.12
C GLN A 223 -4.67 -1.94 10.21
N ASP A 224 -4.27 -1.69 11.44
CA ASP A 224 -5.12 -1.83 12.61
C ASP A 224 -5.86 -0.52 12.90
N GLU A 225 -5.16 0.62 12.86
CA GLU A 225 -5.72 1.93 13.23
C GLU A 225 -5.15 3.09 12.42
N HIS A 226 -5.82 4.23 12.52
CA HIS A 226 -5.46 5.49 11.89
C HIS A 226 -5.28 6.59 12.95
N ILE A 227 -4.18 7.33 12.89
CA ILE A 227 -3.88 8.44 13.80
C ILE A 227 -3.70 9.71 12.98
N TYR A 228 -4.44 10.77 13.32
CA TYR A 228 -4.53 11.99 12.50
C TYR A 228 -4.13 13.22 13.30
N LYS A 229 -3.51 14.22 12.67
CA LYS A 229 -3.34 15.55 13.24
C LYS A 229 -3.52 16.60 12.15
N GLU A 230 -4.46 17.52 12.36
CA GLU A 230 -4.77 18.57 11.39
C GLU A 230 -3.63 19.60 11.32
N ILE A 231 -3.15 19.91 10.11
CA ILE A 231 -2.19 21.01 9.89
C ILE A 231 -2.95 22.30 9.61
N TYR A 232 -3.89 22.24 8.67
CA TYR A 232 -4.78 23.34 8.26
C TYR A 232 -5.72 22.88 7.14
N TYR A 233 -7.05 22.82 7.38
CA TYR A 233 -8.21 22.62 6.48
C TYR A 233 -8.15 21.56 5.37
N THR A 234 -7.06 21.43 4.62
CA THR A 234 -6.92 20.54 3.47
C THR A 234 -5.71 19.62 3.60
N ARG A 235 -5.01 19.63 4.75
CA ARG A 235 -3.80 18.84 4.99
C ARG A 235 -3.75 18.29 6.41
N GLN A 236 -3.16 17.12 6.54
CA GLN A 236 -3.00 16.41 7.79
C GLN A 236 -1.64 15.73 7.87
N TRP A 237 -1.20 15.45 9.08
CA TRP A 237 -0.31 14.33 9.35
C TRP A 237 -1.18 13.10 9.64
N HIS A 238 -0.91 12.00 8.95
CA HIS A 238 -1.63 10.75 9.10
C HIS A 238 -0.64 9.61 9.34
N ILE A 239 -0.94 8.74 10.29
CA ILE A 239 -0.20 7.51 10.55
C ILE A 239 -1.16 6.34 10.39
N ARG A 240 -0.84 5.42 9.48
CA ARG A 240 -1.42 4.07 9.48
C ARG A 240 -0.56 3.22 10.41
N VAL A 241 -1.16 2.64 11.44
CA VAL A 241 -0.43 1.85 12.45
C VAL A 241 -0.81 0.37 12.38
N TYR A 242 0.17 -0.48 12.66
CA TYR A 242 0.10 -1.93 12.56
C TYR A 242 0.68 -2.55 13.84
N ASP A 243 -0.06 -3.46 14.46
CA ASP A 243 0.46 -4.33 15.52
C ASP A 243 1.39 -5.37 14.91
N VAL A 244 2.62 -5.51 15.43
CA VAL A 244 3.57 -6.53 14.99
C VAL A 244 4.08 -7.34 16.18
N SER A 245 4.08 -8.66 16.06
CA SER A 245 4.46 -9.58 17.13
C SER A 245 5.93 -9.99 17.03
N VAL A 246 6.84 -9.29 17.71
CA VAL A 246 8.27 -9.72 17.66
C VAL A 246 8.45 -11.09 18.32
N ASP A 247 9.19 -11.96 17.64
CA ASP A 247 9.78 -13.13 18.27
C ASP A 247 10.81 -12.65 19.32
N SER A 248 10.79 -13.33 20.46
CA SER A 248 11.40 -13.08 21.76
C SER A 248 12.93 -12.82 21.82
N SER A 249 13.60 -12.61 20.69
CA SER A 249 15.05 -12.45 20.59
C SER A 249 15.52 -11.00 20.37
N THR A 250 14.62 -10.07 20.03
CA THR A 250 14.89 -8.64 19.95
C THR A 250 13.83 -7.87 20.75
N ASP A 251 14.28 -7.11 21.76
CA ASP A 251 13.39 -6.37 22.69
C ASP A 251 12.53 -5.26 22.03
N SER A 252 12.57 -5.02 20.72
CA SER A 252 12.65 -3.62 20.30
C SER A 252 11.39 -2.95 19.73
N ILE A 253 10.31 -3.62 19.27
CA ILE A 253 9.19 -2.96 18.53
C ILE A 253 7.84 -3.69 18.63
N GLN A 254 6.75 -3.05 19.04
CA GLN A 254 5.41 -3.70 19.09
C GLN A 254 4.40 -3.12 18.08
N VAL A 255 4.60 -1.87 17.65
CA VAL A 255 3.76 -1.18 16.67
C VAL A 255 4.67 -0.52 15.66
N ILE A 256 4.28 -0.56 14.39
CA ILE A 256 4.94 0.19 13.32
C ILE A 256 3.96 1.13 12.63
N GLY A 257 4.48 2.17 12.01
CA GLY A 257 3.71 3.24 11.42
C GLY A 257 4.21 3.66 10.04
N ASN A 258 3.26 3.88 9.14
CA ASN A 258 3.45 4.65 7.91
C ASN A 258 2.94 6.08 8.14
N ALA A 259 3.80 6.93 8.68
CA ALA A 259 3.53 8.35 8.93
C ALA A 259 3.76 9.16 7.64
N HIS A 260 2.77 9.94 7.23
CA HIS A 260 2.83 10.76 6.01
C HIS A 260 1.99 12.02 6.19
N ARG A 261 2.49 13.14 5.64
CA ARG A 261 1.67 14.33 5.44
C ARG A 261 1.05 14.27 4.06
N ASP A 262 -0.26 14.31 4.00
CA ASP A 262 -1.02 14.23 2.76
C ASP A 262 -2.25 15.17 2.77
N PRO A 263 -2.91 15.33 1.62
CA PRO A 263 -4.22 15.98 1.59
C PRO A 263 -5.26 15.16 2.34
N LEU A 264 -6.32 15.83 2.81
CA LEU A 264 -7.39 15.14 3.53
C LEU A 264 -8.09 14.05 2.70
N ASP A 265 -8.11 14.18 1.37
CA ASP A 265 -8.71 13.18 0.50
C ASP A 265 -7.76 12.00 0.17
N HIS A 266 -6.58 11.92 0.80
CA HIS A 266 -5.58 10.87 0.54
C HIS A 266 -5.24 10.71 -0.95
N ASN A 267 -5.24 11.80 -1.72
CA ASN A 267 -5.09 11.81 -3.19
C ASN A 267 -6.13 10.95 -3.95
N LEU A 268 -7.31 10.71 -3.37
CA LEU A 268 -8.42 10.09 -4.10
C LEU A 268 -8.75 10.92 -5.35
N ILE A 269 -8.82 12.25 -5.21
CA ILE A 269 -9.04 13.19 -6.31
C ILE A 269 -7.77 13.95 -6.69
N GLY A 270 -6.80 14.10 -5.79
CA GLY A 270 -5.51 14.77 -6.03
C GLY A 270 -4.41 13.90 -6.63
N ASP A 271 -3.22 14.49 -6.73
CA ASP A 271 -1.93 13.83 -6.94
C ASP A 271 -0.83 14.71 -6.30
N ASP A 272 -1.07 15.10 -5.04
CA ASP A 272 -0.14 15.92 -4.28
C ASP A 272 0.93 15.03 -3.64
N PRO A 273 2.20 15.48 -3.55
CA PRO A 273 3.24 14.68 -2.95
C PRO A 273 2.95 14.39 -1.47
N TRP A 274 3.17 13.13 -1.06
CA TRP A 274 3.16 12.74 0.34
C TRP A 274 4.52 13.06 0.96
N TYR A 275 4.53 13.57 2.19
CA TYR A 275 5.77 13.90 2.90
C TYR A 275 5.96 12.99 4.12
N PHE A 276 6.80 11.97 3.95
CA PHE A 276 7.04 10.95 4.99
C PHE A 276 7.93 11.46 6.13
N ASN A 277 9.05 12.11 5.82
CA ASN A 277 9.94 12.67 6.85
C ASN A 277 9.22 13.72 7.72
N ASP A 278 8.42 14.58 7.10
CA ASP A 278 7.69 15.65 7.79
C ASP A 278 6.74 15.08 8.87
N ALA A 279 5.97 14.04 8.53
CA ALA A 279 5.05 13.41 9.47
C ALA A 279 5.75 12.56 10.53
N ARG A 280 6.83 11.85 10.17
CA ARG A 280 7.68 11.15 11.14
C ARG A 280 8.24 12.13 12.15
N ASP A 281 8.86 13.21 11.68
CA ASP A 281 9.52 14.18 12.54
C ASP A 281 8.49 14.87 13.45
N GLU A 282 7.29 15.18 12.96
CA GLU A 282 6.19 15.70 13.79
C GLU A 282 5.78 14.69 14.89
N ALA A 283 5.56 13.42 14.54
CA ALA A 283 5.22 12.37 15.51
C ALA A 283 6.32 12.19 16.57
N MET A 284 7.58 12.20 16.15
CA MET A 284 8.74 12.07 17.03
C MET A 284 8.88 13.29 17.97
N ASN A 285 8.79 14.50 17.43
CA ASN A 285 8.88 15.74 18.21
C ASN A 285 7.78 15.84 19.27
N ASP A 286 6.54 15.50 18.90
CA ASP A 286 5.42 15.46 19.84
C ASP A 286 5.67 14.43 20.94
N TRP A 287 6.15 13.24 20.56
CA TRP A 287 6.48 12.20 21.53
C TRP A 287 7.54 12.65 22.55
N GLU A 288 8.63 13.27 22.08
CA GLU A 288 9.66 13.85 22.93
C GLU A 288 9.12 14.95 23.84
N SER A 289 8.21 15.78 23.34
CA SER A 289 7.54 16.83 24.13
C SER A 289 6.74 16.26 25.31
N TRP A 290 6.34 14.99 25.22
CA TRP A 290 5.65 14.26 26.28
C TRP A 290 6.61 13.56 27.25
N ASN A 291 7.89 13.96 27.25
CA ASN A 291 8.96 13.44 28.10
C ASN A 291 9.19 11.94 27.88
N ARG A 292 9.30 11.57 26.60
CA ARG A 292 9.59 10.21 26.15
C ARG A 292 10.83 10.19 25.28
N SER A 293 11.45 9.03 25.15
CA SER A 293 12.69 8.87 24.39
C SER A 293 12.40 8.49 22.94
N SER A 294 13.19 9.02 22.01
CA SER A 294 13.11 8.68 20.60
C SER A 294 14.52 8.64 19.99
N GLU A 295 14.71 7.84 18.95
CA GLU A 295 15.94 7.86 18.15
C GLU A 295 15.66 7.59 16.68
N TYR A 296 16.54 8.07 15.79
CA TYR A 296 16.48 7.73 14.37
C TYR A 296 17.40 6.55 14.10
N VAL A 297 16.85 5.52 13.48
CA VAL A 297 17.60 4.35 13.00
C VAL A 297 17.42 4.25 11.50
N PHE A 298 18.40 3.69 10.79
CA PHE A 298 18.25 3.48 9.35
C PHE A 298 17.39 2.22 9.11
N GLY A 299 16.19 2.40 8.56
CA GLY A 299 15.24 1.34 8.23
C GLY A 299 15.27 0.91 6.76
N GLY A 300 15.87 1.72 5.89
CA GLY A 300 16.03 1.45 4.46
C GLY A 300 14.98 2.12 3.58
N GLY A 301 15.24 2.10 2.26
CA GLY A 301 14.36 2.64 1.22
C GLY A 301 14.42 4.16 1.09
N THR A 302 14.84 4.66 -0.08
CA THR A 302 14.99 6.11 -0.37
C THR A 302 14.24 6.56 -1.62
N ARG A 303 13.37 5.69 -2.18
CA ARG A 303 12.69 5.98 -3.46
C ARG A 303 11.69 7.13 -3.35
N TRP A 304 10.95 7.21 -2.25
CA TRP A 304 10.07 8.35 -2.03
C TRP A 304 10.94 9.57 -1.73
N GLU A 305 10.88 10.59 -2.58
CA GLU A 305 11.73 11.78 -2.50
C GLU A 305 11.67 12.49 -1.13
N THR A 306 10.62 12.23 -0.37
CA THR A 306 10.37 12.79 0.96
C THR A 306 10.69 11.82 2.11
N HIS A 307 11.27 10.65 1.84
CA HIS A 307 11.78 9.68 2.82
C HIS A 307 13.32 9.60 2.74
N ASP A 308 14.00 9.80 3.88
CA ASP A 308 15.47 9.78 3.96
C ASP A 308 16.05 8.40 4.30
N GLY A 309 15.21 7.36 4.40
CA GLY A 309 15.60 6.00 4.79
C GLY A 309 15.63 5.76 6.30
N ASN A 310 15.34 6.78 7.12
CA ASN A 310 15.30 6.65 8.56
C ASN A 310 13.90 6.28 9.07
N VAL A 311 13.88 5.38 10.05
CA VAL A 311 12.74 5.06 10.90
C VAL A 311 12.95 5.76 12.23
N GLY A 312 11.96 6.50 12.69
CA GLY A 312 11.93 7.02 14.05
C GLY A 312 11.48 5.91 15.01
N VAL A 313 12.34 5.50 15.94
CA VAL A 313 12.02 4.50 16.97
C VAL A 313 11.74 5.19 18.28
N ILE A 314 10.61 4.85 18.87
CA ILE A 314 10.03 5.49 20.03
C ILE A 314 10.06 4.54 21.23
N TYR A 315 10.49 5.04 22.39
CA TYR A 315 10.56 4.31 23.65
C TYR A 315 9.90 5.10 24.80
N GLU A 316 9.89 4.52 26.02
CA GLU A 316 9.48 5.26 27.22
C GLU A 316 10.41 6.39 27.67
#